data_AF-A0A2A3JSC3-F1
#
_entry.id   AF-A0A2A3JSC3-F1
#
_cell.length_a   1.000
_cell.length_b   1.000
_cell.length_c   1.000
_cell.angle_alpha   90.00
_cell.angle_beta   90.00
_cell.angle_gamma   90.00
#
_symmetry.space_group_name_H-M   'P 1'
#
loop_
_entity.id
_entity.type
_entity.pdbx_description
1 polymer ?
#
loop_
_entity_poly.entity_id
_entity_poly.type
_entity_poly.pdbx_seq_one_letter_code
_entity_poly.pdbx_strand_id
1 'polypeptide(L)' 'PDVMLFDLPPALYYDDVLAFRPQIDGVLMVVGGGLTTEREIREVERRLGTETPLLGMVLNKAEGTNLKKYQY' A
#
# COMPACT_ATOMS: atom_id res chain seq x y z
N PRO A 1 12.27 -5.84 19.54
CA PRO A 1 11.68 -4.58 19.01
C PRO A 1 10.17 -4.74 19.01
N ASP A 2 9.42 -3.67 19.28
CA ASP A 2 7.95 -3.75 19.37
C ASP A 2 7.28 -3.76 17.98
N VAL A 3 7.94 -3.17 16.98
CA VAL A 3 7.50 -3.13 15.57
C VAL A 3 8.71 -3.26 14.65
N MET A 4 8.54 -3.93 13.52
CA MET A 4 9.52 -3.99 12.43
C MET A 4 8.85 -3.57 11.12
N LEU A 5 9.56 -2.78 10.31
CA LEU A 5 9.09 -2.35 8.99
C LEU A 5 10.00 -2.94 7.93
N PHE A 6 9.39 -3.56 6.93
CA PHE A 6 10.09 -4.13 5.78
C PHE A 6 9.69 -3.34 4.54
N ASP A 7 10.68 -2.85 3.81
CA ASP A 7 10.45 -2.23 2.50
C ASP A 7 10.41 -3.34 1.45
N LEU A 8 9.24 -3.52 0.85
CA LEU A 8 9.00 -4.56 -0.16
C LEU A 8 9.02 -3.92 -1.54
N PRO A 9 9.47 -4.65 -2.58
CA PRO A 9 9.43 -4.14 -3.94
C PRO A 9 7.98 -3.96 -4.42
N PRO A 10 7.76 -3.25 -5.55
CA PRO A 10 6.42 -2.95 -6.04
C PRO A 10 5.53 -4.20 -6.23
N ALA A 11 4.39 -4.21 -5.54
CA ALA A 11 3.52 -5.39 -5.38
C ALA A 11 2.94 -5.99 -6.68
N LEU A 12 2.92 -5.24 -7.78
CA LEU A 12 2.41 -5.74 -9.07
C LEU A 12 3.49 -6.36 -9.96
N TYR A 13 4.74 -5.97 -9.76
CA TYR A 13 5.87 -6.39 -10.59
C TYR A 13 6.53 -7.66 -10.05
N TYR A 14 6.45 -7.88 -8.74
CA TYR A 14 7.12 -8.99 -8.07
C TYR A 14 6.15 -9.71 -7.14
N ASP A 15 6.24 -11.04 -7.09
CA ASP A 15 5.47 -11.89 -6.18
C ASP A 15 6.02 -11.88 -4.74
N ASP A 16 7.02 -11.04 -4.47
CA ASP A 16 7.73 -10.98 -3.19
C ASP A 16 6.78 -10.66 -2.04
N VAL A 17 5.82 -9.75 -2.24
CA VAL A 17 4.80 -9.45 -1.24
C VAL A 17 4.03 -10.71 -0.87
N LEU A 18 3.62 -11.52 -1.87
CA LEU A 18 2.89 -12.76 -1.64
C LEU A 18 3.74 -13.82 -0.94
N ALA A 19 5.01 -13.93 -1.31
CA ALA A 19 5.95 -14.83 -0.66
C ALA A 19 6.27 -14.40 0.79
N PHE A 20 6.23 -13.09 1.08
CA PHE A 20 6.48 -12.53 2.42
C PHE A 20 5.26 -12.56 3.34
N ARG A 21 4.04 -12.73 2.80
CA ARG A 21 2.78 -12.75 3.57
C ARG A 21 2.82 -13.59 4.85
N PRO A 22 3.40 -14.81 4.88
CA PRO A 22 3.45 -15.61 6.11
C PRO A 22 4.33 -15.03 7.22
N GLN A 23 5.17 -14.04 6.91
CA GLN A 23 6.16 -13.47 7.81
C GLN A 23 5.75 -12.09 8.35
N ILE A 24 4.66 -11.52 7.84
CA ILE A 24 4.15 -10.20 8.22
C ILE A 24 2.68 -10.30 8.66
N ASP A 25 2.29 -9.44 9.58
CA ASP A 25 0.94 -9.38 10.16
C ASP A 25 0.04 -8.34 9.49
N GLY A 26 0.59 -7.51 8.61
CA GLY A 26 -0.16 -6.54 7.83
C GLY A 26 0.67 -5.81 6.78
N VAL A 27 -0.01 -5.11 5.88
CA VAL A 27 0.61 -4.31 4.80
C VAL A 27 0.09 -2.89 4.85
N LEU A 28 0.97 -1.92 4.64
CA LEU A 28 0.63 -0.53 4.35
C LEU A 28 0.97 -0.25 2.88
N MET A 29 -0.01 0.12 2.07
CA MET A 29 0.21 0.33 0.63
C MET A 29 0.54 1.78 0.31
N VAL A 30 1.65 2.02 -0.38
CA VAL A 30 2.04 3.35 -0.86
C VAL A 30 1.53 3.55 -2.28
N VAL A 31 0.66 4.54 -2.48
CA VAL A 31 0.02 4.89 -3.75
C VAL A 31 0.63 6.18 -4.27
N GLY A 32 1.13 6.18 -5.52
CA GLY A 32 1.69 7.38 -6.14
C GLY A 32 0.59 8.28 -6.73
N GLY A 33 0.47 9.51 -6.25
CA GLY A 33 -0.44 10.52 -6.79
C GLY A 33 -0.16 10.80 -8.27
N GLY A 34 -1.20 10.73 -9.09
CA GLY A 34 -1.10 10.89 -10.56
C GLY A 34 -0.36 9.76 -11.29
N LEU A 35 0.15 8.75 -10.58
CA LEU A 35 0.93 7.65 -11.14
C LEU A 35 0.21 6.31 -11.00
N THR A 36 -0.20 5.96 -9.78
CA THR A 36 -0.87 4.70 -9.48
C THR A 36 -2.35 4.80 -9.80
N THR A 37 -2.85 3.88 -10.62
CA THR A 37 -4.25 3.83 -11.04
C THR A 37 -5.11 3.05 -10.06
N GLU A 38 -6.42 3.33 -10.05
CA GLU A 38 -7.39 2.56 -9.26
C GLU A 38 -7.38 1.07 -9.61
N ARG A 39 -7.19 0.73 -10.89
CA ARG A 39 -7.12 -0.66 -11.35
C ARG A 39 -5.91 -1.39 -10.75
N GLU A 40 -4.77 -0.71 -10.67
CA GLU A 40 -3.56 -1.25 -10.05
C GLU A 40 -3.75 -1.45 -8.54
N ILE A 41 -4.40 -0.50 -7.86
CA ILE A 41 -4.76 -0.62 -6.44
C ILE A 41 -5.63 -1.87 -6.20
N ARG A 42 -6.71 -2.02 -6.97
CA ARG A 42 -7.62 -3.18 -6.85
C ARG A 42 -6.94 -4.51 -7.16
N GLU A 43 -5.98 -4.51 -8.09
CA GLU A 43 -5.18 -5.69 -8.42
C GLU A 43 -4.28 -6.11 -7.24
N VAL A 44 -3.60 -5.14 -6.59
CA VAL A 44 -2.80 -5.43 -5.38
C VAL A 44 -3.68 -5.97 -4.26
N GLU A 45 -4.81 -5.33 -3.99
CA GLU A 45 -5.78 -5.79 -2.97
C GLU A 45 -6.24 -7.22 -3.24
N ARG A 46 -6.57 -7.56 -4.50
CA ARG A 46 -6.96 -8.92 -4.88
C ARG A 46 -5.85 -9.94 -4.63
N ARG A 47 -4.59 -9.58 -4.92
CA ARG A 47 -3.42 -10.45 -4.70
C ARG A 47 -3.15 -10.66 -3.21
N LEU A 48 -3.22 -9.60 -2.41
CA LEU A 48 -3.07 -9.68 -0.94
C LEU A 48 -4.13 -10.59 -0.30
N GLY A 49 -5.33 -10.64 -0.87
CA GLY A 49 -6.40 -11.51 -0.39
C GLY A 49 -6.82 -11.17 1.04
N THR A 50 -7.37 -12.15 1.77
CA THR A 50 -7.95 -11.92 3.11
C THR A 50 -7.04 -12.28 4.27
N GLU A 51 -5.92 -12.97 4.01
CA GLU A 51 -5.07 -13.51 5.09
C GLU A 51 -4.06 -12.48 5.61
N THR A 52 -3.68 -11.51 4.78
CA THR A 52 -2.78 -10.43 5.18
C THR A 52 -3.53 -9.11 5.08
N PRO A 53 -3.92 -8.50 6.20
CA PRO A 53 -4.76 -7.32 6.19
C PRO A 53 -4.01 -6.11 5.61
N LEU A 54 -4.71 -5.36 4.76
CA LEU A 54 -4.29 -4.02 4.39
C LEU A 54 -4.63 -3.07 5.54
N LEU A 55 -3.62 -2.63 6.28
CA LEU A 55 -3.75 -1.72 7.42
C LEU A 55 -4.20 -0.32 6.99
N GLY A 56 -3.89 0.05 5.75
CA GLY A 56 -4.29 1.32 5.15
C GLY A 56 -3.52 1.63 3.87
N MET A 57 -3.73 2.84 3.35
CA MET A 57 -3.02 3.36 2.19
C MET A 57 -2.40 4.72 2.50
N VAL A 58 -1.22 4.97 1.95
CA VAL A 58 -0.54 6.26 1.97
C VAL A 58 -0.51 6.81 0.56
N LEU A 59 -1.20 7.93 0.32
CA LEU A 59 -1.06 8.67 -0.93
C LEU A 59 0.22 9.50 -0.89
N ASN A 60 1.24 9.05 -1.60
CA ASN A 60 2.50 9.74 -1.76
C ASN A 60 2.48 10.63 -3.01
N LYS A 61 3.25 11.73 -3.03
CA LYS A 61 3.30 12.69 -4.15
C LYS A 61 1.92 13.25 -4.54
N ALA A 62 1.11 13.56 -3.53
CA ALA A 62 -0.20 14.17 -3.71
C ALA A 62 -0.09 15.66 -4.11
N GLU A 63 0.29 15.92 -5.36
CA GLU A 63 0.36 17.28 -5.90
C GLU A 63 -1.04 17.90 -6.05
N GLY A 64 -1.16 19.21 -5.86
CA GLY A 64 -2.43 19.93 -6.01
C GLY A 64 -3.47 19.71 -4.90
N THR A 65 -3.12 18.99 -3.83
CA THR A 65 -4.00 18.84 -2.65
C THR A 65 -4.04 20.15 -1.86
N ASN A 66 -5.14 20.88 -1.95
CA ASN A 66 -5.39 22.04 -1.10
C ASN A 66 -5.81 21.57 0.30
N LEU A 67 -4.82 21.17 1.10
CA LEU A 67 -4.98 20.62 2.46
C LEU A 67 -5.77 21.56 3.40
N LYS A 68 -5.84 22.86 3.09
CA LYS A 68 -6.65 23.85 3.82
C LYS A 68 -8.16 23.62 3.72
N LYS A 69 -8.64 22.79 2.80
CA LYS A 69 -10.08 22.49 2.64
C LYS A 69 -10.60 21.42 3.63
N TYR A 70 -9.70 20.76 4.36
CA TYR A 70 -10.01 19.67 5.30
C TYR A 70 -9.56 19.94 6.74
N GLN A 71 -9.19 21.18 7.07
CA GLN A 71 -9.04 21.59 8.47
C GLN A 71 -10.45 21.78 9.05
N TYR A 72 -10.85 20.84 9.91
CA TYR A 72 -11.99 21.01 10.81
C TYR A 72 -11.66 22.04 11.89
#